data_AF-A0A4S0MUM1-F1
#
_entry.id   AF-A0A4S0MUM1-F1
#
_cell.length_a   1.000
_cell.length_b   1.000
_cell.length_c   1.000
_cell.angle_alpha   90.00
_cell.angle_beta   90.00
_cell.angle_gamma   90.00
#
_symmetry.space_group_name_H-M   'P 1'
#
loop_
_entity.id
_entity.type
_entity.pdbx_description
1 polymer ?
#
loop_
_entity_poly.entity_id
_entity_poly.type
_entity_poly.pdbx_seq_one_letter_code
_entity_poly.pdbx_strand_id
1 'polypeptide(L)'
;MCPSSSHTMGPMTAARRFLDEVLAGDWPRPAGVKVDRIGASLHGSLAYTGIGHGSDRAVILGLAGQTPQTVDPHEADGIVARISAEKRISSPGHPTYRFDR
;
A
#
# COMPACT_ATOMS: atom_id res chain seq x y z
N MET A 1 -15.24 4.94 21.55
CA MET A 1 -14.85 3.58 21.12
C MET A 1 -14.81 3.55 19.61
N CYS A 2 -13.60 3.43 19.03
CA CYS A 2 -13.28 2.88 17.70
C CYS A 2 -11.75 2.75 17.63
N PRO A 3 -11.15 1.58 17.96
CA PRO A 3 -9.69 1.44 18.01
C PRO A 3 -9.04 1.21 16.62
N SER A 4 -9.80 1.11 15.53
CA SER A 4 -9.28 0.64 14.23
C SER A 4 -9.08 1.73 13.15
N SER A 5 -9.58 2.95 13.36
CA SER A 5 -9.57 4.01 12.33
C SER A 5 -8.16 4.48 11.96
N SER A 6 -7.29 4.66 12.96
CA SER A 6 -5.91 5.13 12.75
C SER A 6 -5.00 4.09 12.09
N HIS A 7 -5.29 2.80 12.29
CA HIS A 7 -4.48 1.70 11.79
C HIS A 7 -4.91 1.17 10.42
N THR A 8 -6.06 1.62 9.90
CA THR A 8 -6.59 1.13 8.61
C THR A 8 -6.74 2.27 7.60
N MET A 9 -7.34 3.39 8.01
CA MET A 9 -7.64 4.49 7.09
C MET A 9 -6.38 5.27 6.69
N GLY A 10 -5.55 5.61 7.68
CA GLY A 10 -4.33 6.41 7.49
C GLY A 10 -3.31 5.71 6.57
N PRO A 11 -2.88 4.48 6.87
CA PRO A 11 -1.89 3.78 6.06
C PRO A 11 -2.36 3.51 4.63
N MET A 12 -3.64 3.15 4.44
CA MET A 12 -4.21 2.91 3.11
C MET A 12 -4.26 4.18 2.26
N THR A 13 -4.68 5.29 2.86
CA THR A 13 -4.72 6.60 2.19
C THR A 13 -3.31 7.08 1.84
N ALA A 14 -2.34 6.91 2.75
CA ALA A 14 -0.95 7.29 2.51
C ALA A 14 -0.32 6.47 1.37
N ALA A 15 -0.55 5.16 1.35
CA ALA A 15 -0.11 4.27 0.29
C ALA A 15 -0.69 4.67 -1.08
N ARG A 16 -1.98 5.02 -1.13
CA ARG A 16 -2.61 5.46 -2.38
C ARG A 16 -2.02 6.78 -2.88
N ARG A 17 -1.84 7.76 -1.99
CA ARG A 17 -1.23 9.06 -2.34
C ARG A 17 0.20 8.91 -2.84
N PHE A 18 0.99 8.03 -2.22
CA PHE A 18 2.33 7.71 -2.68
C PHE A 18 2.33 7.20 -4.12
N LEU A 19 1.40 6.32 -4.49
CA LEU A 19 1.27 5.90 -5.88
C LEU A 19 0.91 7.07 -6.79
N ASP A 20 -0.08 7.88 -6.43
CA ASP A 20 -0.48 9.02 -7.25
C ASP A 20 0.72 9.99 -7.50
N GLU A 21 1.58 10.21 -6.49
CA GLU A 21 2.85 10.96 -6.62
C GLU A 21 3.84 10.28 -7.57
N VAL A 22 4.02 8.96 -7.46
CA VAL A 22 4.87 8.16 -8.36
C VAL A 22 4.41 8.27 -9.82
N LEU A 23 3.10 8.25 -10.07
CA LEU A 23 2.51 8.37 -11.40
C LEU A 23 2.64 9.78 -11.97
N ALA A 24 2.33 10.79 -11.16
CA ALA A 24 2.48 12.20 -11.52
C ALA A 24 3.96 12.56 -11.79
N GLY A 25 4.90 11.79 -11.26
CA GLY A 25 6.32 12.10 -11.32
C GLY A 25 6.70 13.27 -10.42
N ASP A 26 5.85 13.59 -9.44
CA ASP A 26 6.02 14.67 -8.47
C ASP A 26 6.92 14.21 -7.31
N TRP A 27 8.10 13.73 -7.65
CA TRP A 27 9.10 13.26 -6.69
C TRP A 27 10.53 13.45 -7.25
N PRO A 28 11.55 13.56 -6.39
CA PRO A 28 12.91 13.83 -6.83
C PRO A 28 13.47 12.66 -7.65
N ARG A 29 13.50 12.80 -8.98
CA ARG A 29 14.04 11.79 -9.89
C ARG A 29 14.84 12.38 -11.05
N PRO A 30 15.85 11.64 -11.56
CA PRO A 30 16.44 11.95 -12.86
C PRO A 30 15.41 11.80 -13.99
N ALA A 31 15.58 12.57 -15.07
CA ALA A 31 14.69 12.52 -16.23
C ALA A 31 14.69 11.12 -16.87
N GLY A 32 13.51 10.62 -17.24
CA GLY A 32 13.35 9.34 -17.95
C GLY A 32 13.39 8.08 -17.06
N VAL A 33 13.54 8.22 -15.74
CA VAL A 33 13.60 7.07 -14.83
C VAL A 33 12.19 6.55 -14.51
N LYS A 34 12.03 5.23 -14.53
CA LYS A 34 10.81 4.52 -14.15
C LYS A 34 11.01 3.77 -12.84
N VAL A 35 9.98 3.72 -12.01
CA VAL A 35 10.00 2.95 -10.76
C VAL A 35 9.84 1.46 -11.10
N ASP A 36 10.82 0.63 -10.72
CA ASP A 36 10.77 -0.84 -10.84
C ASP A 36 10.24 -1.50 -9.56
N ARG A 37 10.54 -0.92 -8.40
CA ARG A 37 10.24 -1.49 -7.08
C ARG A 37 9.70 -0.44 -6.12
N ILE A 38 8.69 -0.83 -5.33
CA ILE A 38 8.15 -0.07 -4.22
C ILE A 38 8.19 -0.93 -2.95
N GLY A 39 8.38 -0.29 -1.80
CA GLY A 39 8.36 -0.95 -0.50
C GLY A 39 7.83 0.01 0.54
N ALA A 40 7.32 -0.54 1.65
CA ALA A 40 6.76 0.25 2.72
C ALA A 40 7.13 -0.37 4.08
N SER A 41 7.78 0.42 4.91
CA SER A 41 8.13 0.07 6.28
C SER A 41 7.35 0.95 7.26
N LEU A 42 6.76 0.32 8.28
CA LEU A 42 6.03 1.03 9.33
C LEU A 42 7.00 1.33 10.49
N HIS A 43 7.15 2.61 10.84
CA HIS A 43 8.04 3.06 11.93
C HIS A 43 7.21 3.71 13.07
N GLY A 44 7.52 3.39 14.34
CA GLY A 44 6.89 4.01 15.53
C GLY A 44 6.30 3.00 16.53
N SER A 45 5.39 3.44 17.43
CA SER A 45 4.61 2.54 18.32
C SER A 45 3.69 1.57 17.56
N LEU A 46 3.50 1.79 16.25
CA LEU A 46 2.95 0.83 15.28
C LEU A 46 3.86 -0.39 15.02
N ALA A 47 5.17 -0.27 15.28
CA ALA A 47 6.17 -1.30 15.04
C ALA A 47 6.37 -2.23 16.26
N TYR A 48 5.85 -1.89 17.44
CA TYR A 48 6.10 -2.63 18.68
C TYR A 48 4.99 -3.62 19.05
N THR A 49 3.83 -3.58 18.38
CA THR A 49 2.75 -4.55 18.58
C THR A 49 2.56 -5.38 17.32
N GLY A 50 3.39 -6.39 17.17
CA GLY A 50 3.04 -7.60 16.45
C GLY A 50 3.08 -7.51 14.92
N ILE A 51 3.97 -8.32 14.37
CA ILE A 51 3.75 -9.09 13.15
C ILE A 51 2.24 -9.40 13.01
N GLY A 52 1.56 -8.79 12.03
CA GLY A 52 0.16 -9.10 11.70
C GLY A 52 -0.94 -8.11 12.10
N HIS A 53 -0.63 -6.84 12.42
CA HIS A 53 -1.67 -5.82 12.63
C HIS A 53 -2.14 -5.21 11.30
N GLY A 54 -3.45 -4.93 11.19
CA GLY A 54 -4.16 -4.53 9.96
C GLY A 54 -3.59 -3.35 9.16
N SER A 55 -2.62 -2.62 9.71
CA SER A 55 -1.83 -1.58 9.03
C SER A 55 -1.08 -2.11 7.80
N ASP A 56 -0.49 -3.30 7.86
CA ASP A 56 0.22 -3.87 6.70
C ASP A 56 -0.75 -4.19 5.55
N ARG A 57 -1.93 -4.72 5.91
CA ARG A 57 -3.02 -4.96 4.97
C ARG A 57 -3.47 -3.65 4.34
N ALA A 58 -3.71 -2.64 5.17
CA ALA A 58 -4.13 -1.32 4.72
C ALA A 58 -3.15 -0.72 3.71
N VAL A 59 -1.83 -0.81 3.95
CA VAL A 59 -0.81 -0.37 2.99
C VAL A 59 -0.89 -1.15 1.69
N ILE A 60 -0.91 -2.49 1.74
CA ILE A 60 -0.97 -3.34 0.54
C ILE A 60 -2.22 -3.02 -0.29
N LEU A 61 -3.37 -2.86 0.35
CA LEU A 61 -4.62 -2.52 -0.32
C LEU A 61 -4.56 -1.12 -0.93
N GLY A 62 -4.00 -0.14 -0.22
CA GLY A 62 -3.78 1.21 -0.74
C GLY A 62 -2.86 1.22 -1.96
N LEU A 63 -1.78 0.42 -1.93
CA LEU A 63 -0.91 0.23 -3.08
C LEU A 63 -1.57 -0.59 -4.21
N ALA A 64 -2.56 -1.42 -3.92
CA ALA A 64 -3.40 -2.04 -4.96
C ALA A 64 -4.39 -1.05 -5.60
N GLY A 65 -4.42 0.20 -5.13
CA GLY A 65 -5.33 1.24 -5.59
C GLY A 65 -6.69 1.24 -4.88
N GLN A 66 -6.89 0.39 -3.87
CA GLN A 66 -8.12 0.35 -3.09
C GLN A 66 -8.17 1.52 -2.10
N THR A 67 -9.37 1.98 -1.76
CA THR A 67 -9.59 2.94 -0.68
C THR A 67 -10.44 2.33 0.42
N PRO A 68 -10.34 2.77 1.69
CA PRO A 68 -11.15 2.21 2.76
C PRO A 68 -12.67 2.31 2.50
N GLN A 69 -13.09 3.26 1.67
CA GLN A 69 -14.48 3.46 1.27
C GLN A 69 -14.93 2.51 0.16
N THR A 70 -14.02 2.02 -0.67
CA THR A 70 -14.32 1.21 -1.87
C THR A 70 -13.87 -0.24 -1.77
N VAL A 71 -13.04 -0.58 -0.78
CA VAL A 71 -12.52 -1.93 -0.62
C VAL A 71 -13.64 -2.85 -0.15
N ASP A 72 -13.87 -3.93 -0.91
CA ASP A 72 -14.72 -5.02 -0.46
C ASP A 72 -13.93 -5.89 0.54
N PRO A 73 -14.39 -6.04 1.80
CA PRO A 73 -13.73 -6.89 2.79
C PRO A 73 -13.55 -8.34 2.35
N HIS A 74 -14.42 -8.86 1.47
CA HIS A 74 -14.32 -10.22 0.94
C HIS A 74 -13.17 -10.37 -0.08
N GLU A 75 -12.90 -9.33 -0.86
CA GLU A 75 -11.82 -9.28 -1.86
C GLU A 75 -10.48 -8.85 -1.24
N ALA A 76 -10.52 -8.03 -0.18
CA ALA A 76 -9.34 -7.49 0.48
C ALA A 76 -8.32 -8.57 0.86
N ASP A 77 -8.83 -9.67 1.40
CA ASP A 77 -8.04 -10.79 1.87
C ASP A 77 -7.30 -11.49 0.73
N GLY A 78 -8.00 -11.70 -0.39
CA GLY A 78 -7.44 -12.30 -1.60
C GLY A 78 -6.40 -11.40 -2.27
N ILE A 79 -6.66 -10.10 -2.35
CA ILE A 79 -5.71 -9.11 -2.90
C ILE A 79 -4.40 -9.12 -2.10
N VAL A 80 -4.51 -9.09 -0.77
CA VAL A 80 -3.33 -9.08 0.10
C VAL A 80 -2.54 -10.38 -0.02
N ALA A 81 -3.23 -11.53 -0.02
CA ALA A 81 -2.58 -12.83 -0.15
C ALA A 81 -1.84 -12.95 -1.49
N ARG A 82 -2.48 -12.52 -2.59
CA ARG A 82 -1.89 -12.51 -3.93
C ARG A 82 -0.65 -11.64 -4.01
N ILE A 83 -0.72 -10.39 -3.55
CA ILE A 83 0.43 -9.46 -3.59
C ILE A 83 1.57 -9.96 -2.70
N SER A 84 1.25 -10.57 -1.56
CA SER A 84 2.25 -11.14 -0.65
C SER A 84 2.95 -12.37 -1.25
N ALA A 85 2.23 -13.18 -2.03
CA ALA A 85 2.78 -14.34 -2.72
C ALA A 85 3.57 -13.97 -3.99
N GLU A 86 3.02 -13.08 -4.82
CA GLU A 86 3.61 -12.66 -6.09
C GLU A 86 4.73 -11.63 -5.92
N LYS A 87 4.79 -10.94 -4.77
CA LYS A 87 5.66 -9.79 -4.52
C LYS A 87 5.55 -8.74 -5.63
N ARG A 88 4.34 -8.51 -6.12
CA ARG A 88 4.02 -7.60 -7.21
C ARG A 88 2.74 -6.83 -6.94
N ILE A 89 2.76 -5.56 -7.26
CA ILE A 89 1.62 -4.66 -7.14
C ILE A 89 1.23 -4.21 -8.54
N SER A 90 -0.05 -4.38 -8.86
CA SER A 90 -0.64 -3.86 -10.09
C SER A 90 -1.86 -3.04 -9.70
N SER A 91 -1.77 -1.72 -9.88
CA SER A 91 -2.87 -0.79 -9.65
C SER A 91 -3.35 -0.21 -10.99
N PRO A 92 -4.64 0.15 -11.12
CA PRO A 92 -5.17 0.75 -12.34
C PRO A 92 -4.41 2.02 -12.71
N GLY A 93 -3.97 2.14 -13.97
CA GLY A 93 -3.20 3.30 -14.45
C GLY A 93 -1.70 3.27 -14.13
N HIS A 94 -1.22 2.26 -13.42
CA HIS A 94 0.20 2.09 -13.11
C HIS A 94 0.82 0.89 -13.83
N PRO A 95 2.13 0.95 -14.14
CA PRO A 95 2.89 -0.25 -14.44
C PRO A 95 2.93 -1.18 -13.21
N THR A 96 3.14 -2.47 -13.43
CA THR A 96 3.39 -3.42 -12.34
C THR A 96 4.70 -3.08 -11.64
N TYR A 97 4.65 -2.94 -10.32
CA TYR A 97 5.82 -2.74 -9.47
C TYR A 97 6.18 -4.02 -8.72
N ARG A 98 7.48 -4.25 -8.52
CA ARG A 98 7.92 -5.23 -7.52
C ARG A 98 7.64 -4.69 -6.13
N PHE A 99 7.14 -5.54 -5.24
CA PHE A 99 6.83 -5.19 -3.87
C PHE A 99 7.74 -5.94 -2.90
N ASP A 100 8.37 -5.20 -2.00
CA ASP A 100 9.07 -5.79 -0.85
C ASP A 100 8.59 -5.14 0.45
N ARG A 101 8.54 -5.95 1.52
CA ARG A 101 8.24 -5.49 2.87
C ARG A 101 9.52 -5.11 3.61
#